data_AF-A0A2X1NJP9-F1
#
_entry.id   AF-A0A2X1NJP9-F1
#
_cell.length_a   1.000
_cell.length_b   1.000
_cell.length_c   1.000
_cell.angle_alpha   90.00
_cell.angle_beta   90.00
_cell.angle_gamma   90.00
#
_symmetry.space_group_name_H-M   'P 1'
#
loop_
_entity.id
_entity.type
_entity.pdbx_description
1 polymer ?
#
loop_
_entity_poly.entity_id
_entity_poly.type
_entity_poly.pdbx_seq_one_letter_code
_entity_poly.pdbx_strand_id
1 'polypeptide(L)' 'MNRWENIQLTHENRLAPRAYFFSYDSVAQARTFARETSSLFLPLSGQWNFHFLTIRCKYQKPSPLS' A
#
# COMPACT_ATOMS: atom_id res chain seq x y z
N MET A 1 -12.92 -13.35 -12.15
CA MET A 1 -11.69 -13.62 -11.38
C MET A 1 -11.38 -12.37 -10.59
N ASN A 2 -11.12 -12.50 -9.29
CA ASN A 2 -10.76 -11.34 -8.50
C ASN A 2 -9.37 -10.86 -8.92
N ARG A 3 -9.11 -9.56 -8.84
CA ARG A 3 -7.83 -8.98 -9.27
C ARG A 3 -6.63 -9.60 -8.54
N TRP A 4 -6.80 -9.91 -7.24
CA TRP A 4 -5.77 -10.56 -6.41
C TRP A 4 -5.50 -12.04 -6.74
N GLU A 5 -6.28 -12.67 -7.63
CA GLU A 5 -6.07 -14.05 -8.10
C GLU A 5 -5.26 -14.10 -9.41
N ASN A 6 -5.01 -12.96 -10.07
CA ASN A 6 -4.36 -12.89 -11.37
C ASN A 6 -2.87 -12.52 -11.26
N ILE A 7 -1.98 -13.49 -11.48
CA ILE A 7 -0.52 -13.29 -11.38
C ILE A 7 0.07 -12.30 -12.40
N GLN A 8 -0.63 -12.05 -13.50
CA GLN A 8 -0.20 -11.09 -14.53
C GLN A 8 -0.50 -9.64 -14.12
N LEU A 9 -1.42 -9.46 -13.16
CA LEU A 9 -1.83 -8.14 -12.68
C LEU A 9 -1.14 -7.84 -11.34
N THR A 10 0.00 -7.16 -11.42
CA THR A 10 0.83 -6.84 -10.23
C THR A 10 0.51 -5.48 -9.60
N HIS A 11 -0.11 -4.57 -10.36
CA HIS A 11 -0.49 -3.23 -9.92
C HIS A 11 -1.53 -2.62 -10.87
N GLU A 12 -2.28 -1.64 -10.39
CA GLU A 12 -3.20 -0.83 -11.19
C GLU A 12 -3.05 0.64 -10.79
N ASN A 13 -2.96 1.55 -11.77
CA ASN A 13 -2.87 3.00 -11.57
C ASN A 13 -1.74 3.45 -10.61
N ARG A 14 -0.72 2.62 -10.42
CA ARG A 14 0.47 2.94 -9.63
C ARG A 14 1.37 3.85 -10.47
N LEU A 15 1.86 4.93 -9.86
CA LEU A 15 2.88 5.78 -10.47
C LEU A 15 4.16 4.98 -10.75
N ALA A 16 4.88 5.37 -11.81
CA ALA A 16 6.16 4.74 -12.18
C ALA A 16 7.17 4.79 -11.01
N PRO A 17 8.05 3.78 -10.88
CA PRO A 17 9.14 3.78 -9.92
C PRO A 17 10.03 5.02 -10.09
N ARG A 18 10.38 5.66 -8.97
CA ARG A 18 11.22 6.87 -8.93
C ARG A 18 11.96 6.95 -7.60
N ALA A 19 13.00 7.77 -7.55
CA ALA A 19 13.70 8.06 -6.30
C ALA A 19 12.72 8.63 -5.25
N TYR A 20 12.95 8.32 -3.98
CA TYR A 20 12.15 8.86 -2.88
C TYR A 20 12.56 10.31 -2.61
N PHE A 21 11.64 11.26 -2.81
CA PHE A 21 11.93 12.69 -2.67
C PHE A 21 10.81 13.43 -1.95
N PHE A 22 11.19 14.46 -1.20
CA PHE A 22 10.30 15.47 -0.65
C PHE A 22 10.73 16.84 -1.15
N SER A 23 9.75 17.72 -1.31
CA SER A 23 10.02 19.13 -1.62
C SER A 23 10.29 19.88 -0.33
N TYR A 24 11.33 20.68 -0.28
CA TYR A 24 11.68 21.50 0.88
C TYR A 24 11.74 22.96 0.46
N ASP A 25 11.45 23.87 1.39
CA ASP A 25 11.46 25.31 1.11
C ASP A 25 12.90 25.85 1.02
N SER A 26 13.90 25.10 1.50
CA SER A 26 15.31 25.47 1.41
C SER A 26 16.26 24.28 1.30
N VAL A 27 17.47 24.54 0.77
CA VAL A 27 18.57 23.56 0.71
C VAL A 27 19.02 23.14 2.12
N ALA A 28 19.00 24.05 3.09
CA ALA A 28 19.37 23.74 4.47
C ALA A 28 18.42 22.70 5.08
N GLN A 29 17.11 22.84 4.87
CA GLN A 29 16.13 21.82 5.25
C GLN A 29 16.35 20.51 4.49
N ALA A 30 16.56 20.55 3.17
CA ALA A 30 16.79 19.34 2.39
C ALA A 30 18.00 18.51 2.88
N ARG A 31 19.04 19.20 3.39
CA ARG A 31 20.26 18.56 3.94
C ARG A 31 20.06 17.88 5.28
N THR A 32 18.96 18.12 6.00
CA THR A 32 18.66 17.40 7.25
C THR A 32 18.16 15.98 6.99
N PHE A 33 17.67 15.72 5.77
CA PHE A 33 16.98 14.47 5.39
C PHE A 33 15.73 14.15 6.24
N ALA A 34 15.25 15.11 7.03
CA ALA A 34 14.08 15.00 7.87
C ALA A 34 12.82 15.34 7.07
N ARG A 35 12.08 14.34 6.58
CA ARG A 35 10.88 14.56 5.76
C ARG A 35 9.81 15.39 6.46
N GLU A 36 9.73 15.28 7.78
CA GLU A 36 8.83 16.04 8.65
C GLU A 36 9.09 17.54 8.63
N THR A 37 10.24 18.01 8.14
CA THR A 37 10.51 19.44 7.96
C THR A 37 9.98 19.98 6.62
N SER A 38 9.46 19.12 5.75
CA SER A 38 8.82 19.53 4.49
C SER A 38 7.42 20.08 4.76
N SER A 39 7.13 21.28 4.26
CA SER A 39 5.79 21.87 4.26
C SER A 39 4.77 21.11 3.40
N LEU A 40 5.25 20.25 2.50
CA LEU A 40 4.46 19.44 1.57
C LEU A 40 4.38 17.98 2.00
N PHE A 41 4.71 17.67 3.25
CA PHE A 41 4.59 16.34 3.84
C PHE A 41 3.61 16.35 5.02
N LEU A 42 2.66 15.42 5.00
CA LEU A 42 1.73 15.18 6.10
C LEU A 42 1.79 13.71 6.53
N PRO A 43 2.20 13.40 7.77
CA PRO A 43 2.11 12.03 8.27
C PRO A 43 0.65 11.65 8.51
N LEU A 44 0.24 10.50 7.97
CA LEU A 44 -1.08 9.89 8.23
C LEU A 44 -1.01 8.76 9.27
N SER A 45 0.11 8.66 10.00
CA SER A 45 0.26 7.76 11.14
C SER A 45 -0.68 8.19 12.27
N GLY A 46 -1.30 7.24 12.96
CA GLY A 46 -2.24 7.55 14.04
C GLY A 46 -3.18 6.39 14.32
N GLN A 47 -4.33 6.69 14.93
CA GLN A 47 -5.40 5.72 15.15
C GLN A 47 -6.21 5.56 13.87
N TRP A 48 -6.34 4.33 13.39
CA TRP A 48 -7.14 3.98 12.23
C TRP A 48 -8.31 3.10 12.67
N ASN A 49 -9.51 3.42 12.19
CA ASN A 49 -10.66 2.53 12.37
C ASN A 49 -10.44 1.28 11.51
N PHE A 50 -10.20 0.15 12.16
CA PHE A 50 -9.92 -1.12 11.50
C PHE A 50 -11.01 -2.13 11.79
N HIS A 51 -11.52 -2.79 10.75
CA HIS A 51 -12.50 -3.85 10.86
C HIS A 51 -11.93 -5.15 10.29
N PHE A 52 -11.77 -6.16 11.15
CA PHE A 52 -11.30 -7.47 10.76
C PHE A 52 -12.47 -8.34 10.28
N LEU A 53 -12.29 -8.99 9.13
CA LEU A 53 -13.27 -9.92 8.56
C LEU A 53 -12.64 -11.30 8.36
N THR A 54 -13.32 -12.32 8.86
CA THR A 54 -12.93 -13.73 8.61
C THR A 54 -13.72 -14.25 7.42
N ILE A 55 -13.03 -14.53 6.31
CA ILE A 55 -13.61 -15.24 5.17
C ILE A 55 -13.27 -16.72 5.33
N ARG A 56 -14.29 -17.59 5.46
CA ARG A 56 -14.06 -19.04 5.42
C ARG A 56 -13.78 -19.46 3.97
N CYS A 57 -12.63 -20.08 3.75
CA CYS A 57 -12.38 -20.81 2.51
C CYS A 57 -13.40 -21.94 2.41
N LYS A 58 -14.31 -21.88 1.43
CA LYS A 58 -15.23 -22.99 1.14
C LYS A 58 -14.47 -24.08 0.41
N TYR A 59 -13.71 -24.90 1.14
CA TYR A 59 -13.17 -26.12 0.56
C TYR A 59 -14.31 -27.14 0.44
N GLN A 60 -14.97 -27.18 -0.72
CA GLN A 60 -15.91 -28.25 -1.05
C GLN A 60 -15.05 -29.46 -1.46
N LYS A 61 -14.89 -30.44 -0.55
CA LYS A 61 -14.26 -31.71 -0.92
C LYS A 61 -15.09 -32.34 -2.06
N PRO A 62 -14.51 -32.66 -3.23
CA PRO A 62 -15.25 -33.37 -4.26
C PRO A 62 -15.75 -34.71 -3.70
N SER A 63 -17.00 -35.05 -3.97
CA SER A 63 -17.59 -36.34 -3.58
C SER A 63 -16.75 -37.46 -4.20
N PRO A 64 -16.42 -38.54 -3.44
CA PRO A 64 -15.84 -39.71 -4.07
C PRO A 64 -16.82 -40.22 -5.12
N LEU A 65 -16.32 -40.43 -6.33
CA LEU A 65 -17.06 -41.07 -7.42
C LEU A 65 -17.64 -42.39 -6.89
N SER A 66 -18.96 -42.55 -7.01
CA SER A 66 -19.71 -43.79 -6.77
C SER A 66 -19.47 -44.79 -7.88
#